data_AF-A0A8T6PAM0-F1
#
_entry.id   AF-A0A8T6PAM0-F1
#
_cell.length_a   1.000
_cell.length_b   1.000
_cell.length_c   1.000
_cell.angle_alpha   90.00
_cell.angle_beta   90.00
_cell.angle_gamma   90.00
#
_symmetry.space_group_name_H-M   'P 1'
#
loop_
_entity.id
_entity.type
_entity.pdbx_description
1 polymer ?
#
loop_
_entity_poly.entity_id
_entity_poly.type
_entity_poly.pdbx_seq_one_letter_code
_entity_poly.pdbx_strand_id
1 'polypeptide(L)'
;MQLSWHFEQHEIETVQRLVAERLASGRSLLPYRLRHNVEGTPPVIDDDTLWLTIMMCLLTTPQRSGPNSPVYQLLERSPFPLSLAACHSFDSVQEAALQLLTEADGIRRVNKIAAAISANLVLLEQGEWDHLRAWRDRLLAQRAVRPDLALRDLEEQAAEYMDRFQQFGPKQSRNF
;
A
#
# COMPACT_ATOMS: atom_id res chain seq x y z
N MET A 1 11.83 26.58 -12.11
CA MET A 1 12.19 26.08 -13.45
C MET A 1 10.93 25.49 -14.06
N GLN A 2 10.45 26.03 -15.17
CA GLN A 2 9.23 25.55 -15.83
C GLN A 2 9.67 24.65 -16.99
N LEU A 3 9.38 23.35 -16.88
CA LEU A 3 9.67 22.38 -17.94
C LEU A 3 8.48 22.37 -18.90
N SER A 4 8.69 22.75 -20.16
CA SER A 4 7.69 22.59 -21.23
C SER A 4 7.96 21.30 -21.99
N TRP A 5 6.98 20.41 -21.99
CA TRP A 5 7.01 19.16 -22.76
C TRP A 5 6.25 19.38 -24.06
N HIS A 6 6.89 19.06 -25.18
CA HIS A 6 6.26 19.09 -26.51
C HIS A 6 6.22 17.66 -27.02
N PHE A 7 5.03 17.20 -27.38
CA PHE A 7 4.79 15.90 -27.99
C PHE A 7 4.21 16.11 -29.38
N GLU A 8 4.77 15.42 -30.36
CA GLU A 8 4.22 15.40 -31.70
C GLU A 8 2.97 14.51 -31.75
N GLN A 9 2.07 14.82 -32.67
CA GLN A 9 0.82 14.09 -32.86
C GLN A 9 1.06 12.58 -33.09
N HIS A 10 2.11 12.22 -33.83
CA HIS A 10 2.46 10.83 -34.11
C HIS A 10 2.93 10.06 -32.84
N GLU A 11 3.51 10.75 -31.86
CA GLU A 11 3.92 10.16 -30.58
C GLU A 11 2.68 9.87 -29.72
N ILE A 12 1.74 10.82 -29.68
CA ILE A 12 0.44 10.66 -29.00
C ILE A 12 -0.31 9.46 -29.59
N GLU A 13 -0.42 9.40 -30.92
CA GLU A 13 -1.08 8.30 -31.64
C GLU A 13 -0.41 6.95 -31.37
N THR A 14 0.92 6.93 -31.26
CA THR A 14 1.67 5.72 -30.94
C THR A 14 1.36 5.20 -29.54
N VAL A 15 1.30 6.08 -28.54
CA VAL A 15 0.90 5.70 -27.17
C VAL A 15 -0.54 5.20 -27.14
N GLN A 16 -1.47 5.92 -27.79
CA GLN A 16 -2.89 5.54 -27.85
C GLN A 16 -3.08 4.16 -28.48
N ARG A 17 -2.40 3.90 -29.60
CA ARG A 17 -2.40 2.59 -30.26
C ARG A 17 -1.85 1.49 -29.35
N LEU A 18 -0.72 1.72 -28.67
CA LEU A 18 -0.14 0.74 -27.74
C LEU A 18 -1.09 0.42 -26.59
N VAL A 19 -1.78 1.42 -26.03
CA VAL A 19 -2.79 1.21 -25.00
C VAL A 19 -3.96 0.39 -25.53
N ALA A 20 -4.49 0.72 -26.71
CA ALA A 20 -5.60 0.00 -27.35
C ALA A 20 -5.24 -1.47 -27.63
N GLU A 21 -4.06 -1.72 -28.20
CA GLU A 21 -3.54 -3.07 -28.44
C GLU A 21 -3.40 -3.87 -27.14
N ARG A 22 -2.90 -3.25 -26.07
CA ARG A 22 -2.76 -3.91 -24.76
C ARG A 22 -4.10 -4.25 -24.13
N LEU A 23 -5.08 -3.36 -24.23
CA LEU A 23 -6.46 -3.62 -23.78
C LEU A 23 -7.10 -4.78 -24.57
N ALA A 24 -6.84 -4.87 -25.88
CA ALA A 24 -7.35 -5.95 -26.74
C ALA A 24 -6.59 -7.29 -26.60
N SER A 25 -5.33 -7.26 -26.13
CA SER A 25 -4.41 -8.42 -26.16
C SER A 25 -4.76 -9.59 -25.22
N GLY A 26 -5.82 -9.49 -24.40
CA GLY A 26 -6.19 -10.50 -23.41
C GLY A 26 -5.21 -10.65 -22.23
N ARG A 27 -4.09 -9.90 -22.20
CA ARG A 27 -3.19 -9.85 -21.04
C ARG A 27 -3.88 -9.12 -19.89
N SER A 28 -4.11 -9.83 -18.79
CA SER A 28 -5.02 -9.41 -17.73
C SER A 28 -4.64 -8.12 -17.00
N LEU A 29 -3.36 -7.76 -16.91
CA LEU A 29 -2.91 -6.74 -15.95
C LEU A 29 -3.44 -5.32 -16.25
N LEU A 30 -3.41 -4.86 -17.51
CA LEU A 30 -3.86 -3.50 -17.83
C LEU A 30 -5.39 -3.36 -17.68
N PRO A 31 -6.23 -4.22 -18.30
CA PRO A 31 -7.67 -4.21 -18.04
C PRO A 31 -8.02 -4.38 -16.55
N TYR A 32 -7.29 -5.23 -15.83
CA TYR A 32 -7.46 -5.40 -14.38
C TYR A 32 -7.19 -4.10 -13.63
N ARG A 33 -6.03 -3.45 -13.86
CA ARG A 33 -5.70 -2.20 -13.17
C ARG A 33 -6.65 -1.06 -13.53
N LEU A 34 -7.10 -0.98 -14.78
CA LEU A 34 -8.10 0.01 -15.18
C LEU A 34 -9.40 -0.21 -14.38
N ARG A 35 -9.90 -1.44 -14.35
CA ARG A 35 -11.11 -1.79 -13.62
C ARG A 35 -11.00 -1.58 -12.11
N HIS A 36 -9.88 -1.93 -11.50
CA HIS A 36 -9.74 -1.92 -10.04
C HIS A 36 -9.22 -0.59 -9.48
N ASN A 37 -8.44 0.17 -10.25
CA ASN A 37 -7.80 1.40 -9.78
C ASN A 37 -8.46 2.67 -10.33
N VAL A 38 -9.15 2.61 -11.49
CA VAL A 38 -9.73 3.78 -12.17
C VAL A 38 -11.24 3.73 -12.23
N GLU A 39 -11.83 2.62 -12.68
CA GLU A 39 -13.28 2.52 -12.91
C GLU A 39 -14.06 1.96 -11.72
N GLY A 40 -13.38 1.22 -10.85
CA GLY A 40 -14.01 0.45 -9.78
C GLY A 40 -14.40 1.32 -8.59
N THR A 41 -15.56 0.99 -8.00
CA THR A 41 -16.02 1.60 -6.74
C THR A 41 -14.91 1.49 -5.68
N PRO A 42 -14.62 2.58 -4.95
CA PRO A 42 -13.71 2.51 -3.82
C PRO A 42 -14.15 1.40 -2.85
N PRO A 43 -13.22 0.53 -2.39
CA PRO A 43 -13.57 -0.47 -1.39
C PRO A 43 -13.90 0.23 -0.06
N VAL A 44 -14.64 -0.46 0.80
CA VAL A 44 -14.73 -0.09 2.21
C VAL A 44 -13.36 -0.35 2.83
N ILE A 45 -12.80 0.65 3.48
CA ILE A 45 -11.50 0.56 4.15
C ILE A 45 -11.73 0.82 5.65
N ASP A 46 -11.81 -0.25 6.43
CA ASP A 46 -11.86 -0.21 7.89
C ASP A 46 -10.46 -0.25 8.51
N ASP A 47 -10.38 -0.25 9.84
CA ASP A 47 -9.10 -0.25 10.55
C ASP A 47 -8.31 -1.54 10.32
N ASP A 48 -8.98 -2.69 10.19
CA ASP A 48 -8.34 -3.95 9.84
C ASP A 48 -7.70 -3.89 8.45
N THR A 49 -8.39 -3.26 7.48
CA THR A 49 -7.87 -3.04 6.13
C THR A 49 -6.68 -2.07 6.14
N LEU A 50 -6.76 -0.99 6.91
CA LEU A 50 -5.64 -0.04 7.08
C LEU A 50 -4.44 -0.74 7.71
N TRP A 51 -4.66 -1.48 8.80
CA TRP A 51 -3.61 -2.23 9.48
C TRP A 51 -2.97 -3.28 8.57
N LEU A 52 -3.78 -4.08 7.87
CA LEU A 52 -3.28 -5.07 6.91
C LEU A 52 -2.44 -4.39 5.81
N THR A 53 -2.85 -3.21 5.33
CA THR A 53 -2.09 -2.44 4.35
C THR A 53 -0.75 -1.98 4.91
N ILE A 54 -0.69 -1.52 6.17
CA ILE A 54 0.58 -1.22 6.86
C ILE A 54 1.46 -2.47 6.89
N MET A 55 0.91 -3.63 7.25
CA MET A 55 1.66 -4.89 7.28
C MET A 55 2.20 -5.27 5.90
N MET A 56 1.39 -5.16 4.84
CA MET A 56 1.85 -5.40 3.46
C MET A 56 3.00 -4.47 3.07
N CYS A 57 2.93 -3.18 3.38
CA CYS A 57 4.00 -2.22 3.11
C CYS A 57 5.31 -2.61 3.81
N LEU A 58 5.24 -2.93 5.11
CA LEU A 58 6.38 -3.34 5.91
C LEU A 58 7.01 -4.65 5.40
N LEU A 59 6.18 -5.62 5.04
CA LEU A 59 6.62 -6.96 4.64
C LEU A 59 7.12 -7.02 3.21
N THR A 60 6.63 -6.18 2.29
CA THR A 60 7.02 -6.26 0.88
C THR A 60 8.30 -5.48 0.56
N THR A 61 8.82 -4.68 1.50
CA THR A 61 9.96 -3.79 1.25
C THR A 61 11.17 -4.08 2.14
N PRO A 62 12.36 -4.40 1.60
CA PRO A 62 12.73 -4.76 0.23
C PRO A 62 12.70 -6.29 0.04
N GLN A 63 11.55 -6.94 0.18
CA GLN A 63 11.45 -8.40 0.01
C GLN A 63 11.08 -8.77 -1.43
N ARG A 64 11.35 -10.03 -1.81
CA ARG A 64 10.69 -10.60 -2.99
C ARG A 64 9.25 -10.89 -2.58
N SER A 65 8.28 -10.29 -3.28
CA SER A 65 6.84 -10.47 -3.02
C SER A 65 6.13 -11.22 -4.15
N GLY A 66 6.88 -12.02 -4.92
CA GLY A 66 6.32 -12.84 -6.00
C GLY A 66 5.52 -14.04 -5.47
N PRO A 67 4.80 -14.75 -6.35
CA PRO A 67 4.14 -16.00 -6.01
C PRO A 67 5.12 -16.97 -5.33
N ASN A 68 4.66 -17.64 -4.27
CA ASN A 68 5.45 -18.56 -3.44
C ASN A 68 6.61 -17.94 -2.66
N SER A 69 6.75 -16.61 -2.62
CA SER A 69 7.70 -15.99 -1.70
C SER A 69 7.26 -16.18 -0.24
N PRO A 70 8.19 -16.19 0.73
CA PRO A 70 7.82 -16.31 2.15
C PRO A 70 6.87 -15.20 2.62
N VAL A 71 7.05 -13.98 2.09
CA VAL A 71 6.13 -12.86 2.35
C VAL A 71 4.73 -13.15 1.82
N TYR A 72 4.62 -13.63 0.57
CA TYR A 72 3.33 -14.01 0.00
C TYR A 72 2.67 -15.10 0.84
N GLN A 73 3.40 -16.16 1.19
CA GLN A 73 2.86 -17.25 2.01
C GLN A 73 2.42 -16.80 3.41
N LEU A 74 3.14 -15.86 4.02
CA LEU A 74 2.75 -15.29 5.32
C LEU A 74 1.47 -14.45 5.20
N LEU A 75 1.36 -13.61 4.17
CA LEU A 75 0.19 -12.76 3.91
C LEU A 75 -1.07 -13.58 3.56
N GLU A 76 -0.91 -14.75 2.97
CA GLU A 76 -2.02 -15.65 2.61
C GLU A 76 -2.52 -16.53 3.77
N ARG A 77 -1.86 -16.50 4.94
CA ARG A 77 -2.34 -17.27 6.10
C ARG A 77 -3.69 -16.73 6.56
N SER A 78 -4.63 -17.64 6.83
CA SER A 78 -5.96 -17.31 7.34
C SER A 78 -6.24 -18.07 8.65
N PRO A 79 -6.41 -17.37 9.79
CA PRO A 79 -6.31 -15.92 9.94
C PRO A 79 -4.87 -15.41 9.73
N PHE A 80 -4.72 -14.16 9.29
CA PHE A 80 -3.41 -13.52 9.17
C PHE A 80 -2.80 -13.39 10.57
N PRO A 81 -1.59 -13.93 10.83
CA PRO A 81 -1.06 -14.07 12.19
C PRO A 81 -0.67 -12.74 12.86
N LEU A 82 -0.56 -11.67 12.08
CA LEU A 82 -0.31 -10.30 12.56
C LEU A 82 -1.52 -9.39 12.29
N SER A 83 -2.73 -9.95 12.33
CA SER A 83 -3.97 -9.15 12.29
C SER A 83 -4.03 -8.17 13.47
N LEU A 84 -4.85 -7.12 13.35
CA LEU A 84 -4.98 -6.12 14.41
C LEU A 84 -5.42 -6.77 15.72
N ALA A 85 -6.45 -7.61 15.64
CA ALA A 85 -6.93 -8.41 16.77
C ALA A 85 -5.84 -9.33 17.38
N ALA A 86 -5.03 -9.99 16.55
CA ALA A 86 -3.93 -10.81 17.05
C ALA A 86 -2.89 -9.95 17.77
N CYS A 87 -2.52 -8.80 17.20
CA CYS A 87 -1.58 -7.87 17.82
C CYS A 87 -2.07 -7.33 19.17
N HIS A 88 -3.37 -7.03 19.31
CA HIS A 88 -3.94 -6.64 20.61
C HIS A 88 -3.94 -7.76 21.66
N SER A 89 -3.85 -9.02 21.23
CA SER A 89 -3.82 -10.18 22.13
C SER A 89 -2.43 -10.58 22.61
N PHE A 90 -1.36 -10.04 22.01
CA PHE A 90 0.00 -10.38 22.39
C PHE A 90 0.47 -9.55 23.59
N ASP A 91 1.16 -10.19 24.53
CA ASP A 91 1.83 -9.49 25.63
C ASP A 91 2.93 -8.54 25.10
N SER A 92 3.65 -8.97 24.06
CA SER A 92 4.67 -8.19 23.37
C SER A 92 4.55 -8.37 21.86
N VAL A 93 3.98 -7.37 21.17
CA VAL A 93 3.80 -7.38 19.72
C VAL A 93 5.14 -7.50 18.99
N GLN A 94 6.20 -6.86 19.50
CA GLN A 94 7.51 -6.93 18.88
C GLN A 94 8.10 -8.34 18.95
N GLU A 95 8.01 -9.01 20.11
CA GLU A 95 8.55 -10.36 20.28
C GLU A 95 7.75 -11.38 19.46
N ALA A 96 6.41 -11.30 19.51
CA ALA A 96 5.54 -12.16 18.71
C ALA A 96 5.79 -11.97 17.21
N ALA A 97 5.91 -10.72 16.74
CA ALA A 97 6.22 -10.45 15.34
C ALA A 97 7.61 -10.96 14.94
N LEU A 98 8.62 -10.78 15.79
CA LEU A 98 9.96 -11.27 15.52
C LEU A 98 9.97 -12.81 15.39
N GLN A 99 9.28 -13.50 16.29
CA GLN A 99 9.15 -14.95 16.25
C GLN A 99 8.46 -15.40 14.96
N LEU A 100 7.26 -14.88 14.67
CA LEU A 100 6.48 -15.24 13.48
C LEU A 100 7.25 -15.00 12.17
N LEU A 101 7.96 -13.87 12.08
CA LEU A 101 8.74 -13.53 10.89
C LEU A 101 9.98 -14.41 10.73
N THR A 102 10.58 -14.85 11.83
CA THR A 102 11.73 -15.76 11.82
C THR A 102 11.29 -17.17 11.43
N GLU A 103 10.17 -17.64 11.97
CA GLU A 103 9.57 -18.95 11.66
C GLU A 103 9.07 -19.06 10.22
N ALA A 104 8.66 -17.94 9.59
CA ALA A 104 8.28 -17.92 8.19
C ALA A 104 9.44 -18.26 7.23
N ASP A 105 10.69 -18.16 7.70
CA ASP A 105 11.95 -18.36 6.97
C ASP A 105 12.09 -17.48 5.71
N GLY A 106 13.32 -17.08 5.36
CA GLY A 106 13.59 -16.28 4.16
C GLY A 106 13.04 -14.84 4.14
N ILE A 107 12.38 -14.37 5.21
CA ILE A 107 12.05 -12.95 5.41
C ILE A 107 13.28 -12.22 5.95
N ARG A 108 13.74 -11.18 5.25
CA ARG A 108 14.91 -10.39 5.67
C ARG A 108 14.53 -9.29 6.67
N ARG A 109 15.50 -8.78 7.42
CA ARG A 109 15.33 -7.61 8.30
C ARG A 109 14.23 -7.79 9.38
N VAL A 110 13.98 -9.02 9.80
CA VAL A 110 12.92 -9.38 10.76
C VAL A 110 12.92 -8.51 12.02
N ASN A 111 14.10 -8.25 12.61
CA ASN A 111 14.24 -7.38 13.79
C ASN A 111 13.67 -5.97 13.54
N LYS A 112 14.00 -5.39 12.38
CA LYS A 112 13.60 -4.01 12.04
C LYS A 112 12.12 -3.93 11.64
N ILE A 113 11.60 -4.99 11.03
CA ILE A 113 10.17 -5.11 10.72
C ILE A 113 9.36 -5.28 12.01
N ALA A 114 9.75 -6.19 12.89
CA ALA A 114 9.08 -6.43 14.17
C ALA A 114 9.03 -5.17 15.06
N ALA A 115 10.15 -4.44 15.16
CA ALA A 115 10.19 -3.16 15.87
C ALA A 115 9.25 -2.12 15.24
N ALA A 116 9.20 -2.05 13.91
CA ALA A 116 8.31 -1.13 13.20
C ALA A 116 6.82 -1.47 13.37
N ILE A 117 6.46 -2.76 13.37
CA ILE A 117 5.09 -3.22 13.63
C ILE A 117 4.64 -2.73 15.01
N SER A 118 5.44 -3.01 16.04
CA SER A 118 5.14 -2.58 17.42
C SER A 118 5.03 -1.07 17.54
N ALA A 119 6.03 -0.33 17.02
CA ALA A 119 6.03 1.13 17.08
C ALA A 119 4.85 1.78 16.35
N ASN A 120 4.47 1.24 15.19
CA ASN A 120 3.34 1.74 14.42
C ASN A 120 2.00 1.44 15.11
N LEU A 121 1.84 0.27 15.72
CA LEU A 121 0.66 -0.01 16.53
C LEU A 121 0.56 0.95 17.73
N VAL A 122 1.65 1.15 18.46
CA VAL A 122 1.70 2.09 19.59
C VAL A 122 1.32 3.50 19.14
N LEU A 123 1.83 3.97 18.00
CA LEU A 123 1.47 5.27 17.44
C LEU A 123 -0.05 5.36 17.16
N LEU A 124 -0.63 4.32 16.55
CA LEU A 124 -2.06 4.23 16.28
C LEU A 124 -2.91 4.27 17.55
N GLU A 125 -2.56 3.45 18.54
CA GLU A 125 -3.25 3.41 19.84
C GLU A 125 -3.10 4.71 20.65
N GLN A 126 -2.12 5.55 20.35
CA GLN A 126 -1.96 6.89 20.93
C GLN A 126 -2.84 7.97 20.27
N GLY A 127 -3.82 7.57 19.44
CA GLY A 127 -4.79 8.46 18.81
C GLY A 127 -4.50 8.77 17.34
N GLU A 128 -3.48 8.13 16.74
CA GLU A 128 -3.18 8.35 15.33
C GLU A 128 -4.22 7.71 14.40
N TRP A 129 -5.04 6.78 14.90
CA TRP A 129 -6.17 6.21 14.16
C TRP A 129 -7.08 7.27 13.54
N ASP A 130 -7.43 8.33 14.26
CA ASP A 130 -8.37 9.33 13.76
C ASP A 130 -7.80 10.16 12.60
N HIS A 131 -6.50 10.46 12.65
CA HIS A 131 -5.81 11.17 11.58
C HIS A 131 -5.67 10.27 10.35
N LEU A 132 -5.35 8.99 10.53
CA LEU A 132 -5.24 8.02 9.44
C LEU A 132 -6.59 7.83 8.74
N ARG A 133 -7.67 7.70 9.51
CA ARG A 133 -9.05 7.63 9.00
C ARG A 133 -9.44 8.90 8.25
N ALA A 134 -9.07 10.08 8.75
CA ALA A 134 -9.33 11.34 8.05
C ALA A 134 -8.64 11.40 6.68
N TRP A 135 -7.39 10.94 6.58
CA TRP A 135 -6.69 10.83 5.29
C TRP A 135 -7.33 9.81 4.37
N ARG A 136 -7.69 8.62 4.88
CA ARG A 136 -8.46 7.61 4.15
C ARG A 136 -9.73 8.22 3.55
N ASP A 137 -10.53 8.92 4.35
CA ASP A 137 -11.82 9.47 3.91
C ASP A 137 -11.64 10.54 2.83
N ARG A 138 -10.62 11.40 2.97
CA ARG A 138 -10.25 12.39 1.94
C ARG A 138 -9.85 11.72 0.62
N LEU A 139 -9.02 10.68 0.68
CA LEU A 139 -8.59 9.94 -0.52
C LEU A 139 -9.73 9.15 -1.15
N LEU A 140 -10.62 8.55 -0.36
CA LEU A 140 -11.82 7.87 -0.86
C LEU A 140 -12.77 8.85 -1.56
N ALA A 141 -12.97 10.04 -0.98
CA ALA A 141 -13.76 11.11 -1.60
C ALA A 141 -13.13 11.58 -2.92
N GLN A 142 -11.81 11.73 -2.97
CA GLN A 142 -11.08 12.04 -4.20
C GLN A 142 -11.22 10.93 -5.25
N ARG A 143 -11.14 9.66 -4.86
CA ARG A 143 -11.31 8.53 -5.78
C ARG A 143 -12.71 8.46 -6.39
N ALA A 144 -13.72 9.02 -5.73
CA ALA A 144 -15.09 9.05 -6.23
C ALA A 144 -15.31 10.06 -7.38
N VAL A 145 -14.33 10.93 -7.68
CA VAL A 145 -14.40 11.87 -8.80
C VAL A 145 -13.51 11.44 -9.96
N ARG A 146 -13.73 12.02 -11.14
CA ARG A 146 -12.90 11.76 -12.32
C ARG A 146 -11.46 12.23 -12.05
N PRO A 147 -10.43 11.46 -12.46
CA PRO A 147 -9.04 11.87 -12.31
C PRO A 147 -8.75 13.25 -12.92
N ASP A 148 -8.09 14.11 -12.15
CA ASP A 148 -7.70 15.48 -12.50
C ASP A 148 -6.31 15.76 -11.90
N LEU A 149 -5.46 16.53 -12.60
CA LEU A 149 -4.11 16.86 -12.13
C LEU A 149 -4.11 17.70 -10.85
N ALA A 150 -5.17 18.47 -10.57
CA ALA A 150 -5.33 19.23 -9.34
C ALA A 150 -5.45 18.34 -8.09
N LEU A 151 -5.78 17.06 -8.27
CA LEU A 151 -5.92 16.08 -7.20
C LEU A 151 -4.56 15.55 -6.69
N ARG A 152 -3.47 15.84 -7.41
CA ARG A 152 -2.11 15.38 -7.07
C ARG A 152 -1.66 15.89 -5.70
N ASP A 153 -1.97 17.13 -5.37
CA ASP A 153 -1.51 17.75 -4.13
C ASP A 153 -2.04 17.02 -2.89
N LEU A 154 -3.26 16.47 -2.95
CA LEU A 154 -3.81 15.68 -1.84
C LEU A 154 -3.06 14.35 -1.66
N GLU A 155 -2.72 13.68 -2.76
CA GLU A 155 -1.97 12.41 -2.74
C GLU A 155 -0.54 12.63 -2.21
N GLU A 156 0.09 13.75 -2.59
CA GLU A 156 1.41 14.13 -2.09
C GLU A 156 1.37 14.41 -0.59
N GLN A 157 0.41 15.19 -0.10
CA GLN A 157 0.26 15.45 1.34
C GLN A 157 -0.07 14.18 2.14
N ALA A 158 -0.89 13.28 1.59
CA ALA A 158 -1.19 12.01 2.24
C ALA A 158 0.06 11.12 2.33
N ALA A 159 0.88 11.09 1.28
CA ALA A 159 2.16 10.39 1.32
C ALA A 159 3.14 11.02 2.33
N GLU A 160 3.23 12.35 2.39
CA GLU A 160 4.05 13.04 3.40
C GLU A 160 3.58 12.72 4.83
N TYR A 161 2.27 12.64 5.05
CA TYR A 161 1.71 12.25 6.36
C TYR A 161 2.20 10.86 6.79
N MET A 162 2.34 9.92 5.86
CA MET A 162 2.80 8.56 6.17
C MET A 162 4.26 8.50 6.64
N ASP A 163 5.07 9.54 6.45
CA ASP A 163 6.46 9.59 6.95
C ASP A 163 6.55 9.54 8.49
N ARG A 164 5.42 9.73 9.18
CA ARG A 164 5.31 9.54 10.64
C ARG A 164 5.39 8.07 11.07
N PHE A 165 5.09 7.15 10.17
CA PHE A 165 5.12 5.71 10.44
C PHE A 165 6.52 5.14 10.21
N GLN A 166 6.95 4.26 11.11
CA GLN A 166 8.24 3.59 11.01
C GLN A 166 8.31 2.72 9.74
N GLN A 167 9.43 2.85 9.03
CA GLN A 167 9.73 2.15 7.76
C GLN A 167 8.85 2.54 6.57
N PHE A 168 8.11 3.63 6.67
CA PHE A 168 7.53 4.31 5.52
C PHE A 168 8.57 5.27 4.96
N GLY A 169 9.03 4.98 3.75
CA GLY A 169 9.80 5.92 2.94
C GLY A 169 9.00 6.28 1.70
N PRO A 170 9.52 7.15 0.81
CA PRO A 170 8.72 7.76 -0.26
C PRO A 170 7.98 6.76 -1.16
N LYS A 171 8.52 5.55 -1.35
CA LYS A 171 7.85 4.48 -2.09
C LYS A 171 6.68 3.86 -1.31
N GLN A 172 6.87 3.55 -0.02
CA GLN A 172 5.82 2.93 0.79
C GLN A 172 4.70 3.90 1.07
N SER A 173 5.03 5.16 1.36
CA SER A 173 4.06 6.22 1.57
C SER A 173 3.14 6.43 0.37
N ARG A 174 3.63 6.23 -0.86
CA ARG A 174 2.82 6.29 -2.10
C ARG A 174 2.10 4.99 -2.46
N ASN A 175 2.51 3.87 -1.87
CA ASN A 175 1.92 2.56 -2.15
C ASN A 175 0.79 2.21 -1.16
N PHE A 176 0.84 2.79 0.03
CA PHE A 176 -0.21 2.74 1.04
C PHE A 176 -1.45 3.50 0.55
#